data_AF-A0A6G3XFI1-F1
#
_entry.id   AF-A0A6G3XFI1-F1
#
_cell.length_a   1.000
_cell.length_b   1.000
_cell.length_c   1.000
_cell.angle_alpha   90.00
_cell.angle_beta   90.00
_cell.angle_gamma   90.00
#
_symmetry.space_group_name_H-M   'P 1'
#
loop_
_entity.id
_entity.type
_entity.pdbx_description
1 polymer ?
#
loop_
_entity_poly.entity_id
_entity_poly.type
_entity_poly.pdbx_seq_one_letter_code
_entity_poly.pdbx_strand_id
1 'polypeptide(L)'
;PIDVIVGLETGADDYIVKPCQPREINARIRRVLYRYRAAERRDGDVYDDGLLRLDSPQQQAWAAGVPLPLSRTEFRVLDRLVRRTGAVQHFGTLLEAGWGAASPGARDRVKFTVSRLRGKLDATPVGGGSIVSVRGMGYLYRSPTTPALPPSPKPAAASTGYGHTRALHDGFRAQDRAEER
;
A
#
# COMPACT_ATOMS: atom_id res chain seq x y z
N PRO A 1 12.28 -7.91 -24.25
CA PRO A 1 12.59 -6.97 -25.37
C PRO A 1 13.79 -6.11 -25.03
N ILE A 2 14.81 -6.12 -25.89
CA ILE A 2 16.10 -5.43 -25.70
C ILE A 2 15.90 -3.92 -25.49
N ASP A 3 14.91 -3.30 -26.14
CA ASP A 3 14.62 -1.86 -26.06
C ASP A 3 14.23 -1.35 -24.66
N VAL A 4 13.59 -2.20 -23.85
CA VAL A 4 13.20 -1.83 -22.48
C VAL A 4 14.42 -1.75 -21.57
N ILE A 5 15.31 -2.74 -21.71
CA ILE A 5 16.51 -2.88 -20.90
C ILE A 5 17.49 -1.75 -21.24
N VAL A 6 17.73 -1.52 -22.53
CA VAL A 6 18.59 -0.43 -23.00
C VAL A 6 18.04 0.94 -22.56
N GLY A 7 16.73 1.15 -22.63
CA GLY A 7 16.11 2.40 -22.17
C GLY A 7 16.30 2.66 -20.67
N LEU A 8 16.12 1.63 -19.84
CA LEU A 8 16.31 1.75 -18.39
C LEU A 8 17.81 1.91 -18.03
N GLU A 9 18.71 1.21 -18.72
CA GLU A 9 20.17 1.31 -18.48
C GLU A 9 20.77 2.64 -18.94
N THR A 10 20.19 3.29 -19.95
CA THR A 10 20.58 4.63 -20.42
C THR A 10 20.01 5.77 -19.57
N GLY A 11 19.28 5.45 -18.50
CA GLY A 11 18.81 6.41 -17.50
C GLY A 11 17.33 6.78 -17.59
N ALA A 12 16.49 5.99 -18.28
CA ALA A 12 15.05 6.20 -18.19
C ALA A 12 14.51 5.83 -16.79
N ASP A 13 13.63 6.68 -16.23
CA ASP A 13 13.04 6.47 -14.91
C ASP A 13 11.98 5.35 -14.87
N ASP A 14 11.28 5.12 -15.98
CA ASP A 14 10.27 4.08 -16.18
C ASP A 14 10.07 3.84 -17.68
N TYR A 15 9.62 2.65 -18.08
CA TYR A 15 9.35 2.30 -19.48
C TYR A 15 7.96 1.69 -19.62
N ILE A 16 7.20 2.12 -20.64
CA ILE A 16 5.87 1.61 -20.96
C ILE A 16 5.81 1.19 -22.43
N VAL A 17 5.41 -0.05 -22.66
CA VAL A 17 5.03 -0.55 -23.99
C VAL A 17 3.59 -0.14 -24.33
N LYS A 18 3.36 0.28 -25.58
CA LYS A 18 2.00 0.50 -26.11
C LYS A 18 1.35 -0.85 -26.48
N PRO A 19 0.01 -0.95 -26.44
CA PRO A 19 -0.97 0.08 -26.09
C PRO A 19 -1.16 0.19 -24.57
N CYS A 20 -1.05 1.41 -24.05
CA CYS A 20 -1.22 1.69 -22.62
C CYS A 20 -2.45 2.58 -22.38
N GLN A 21 -3.12 2.37 -21.27
CA GLN A 21 -4.31 3.16 -20.93
C GLN A 21 -3.91 4.51 -20.32
N PRO A 22 -4.66 5.61 -20.57
CA PRO A 22 -4.35 6.92 -20.00
C PRO A 22 -4.23 6.93 -18.47
N ARG A 23 -4.99 6.06 -17.78
CA ARG A 23 -4.92 5.94 -16.31
C ARG A 23 -3.58 5.35 -15.84
N GLU A 24 -3.02 4.41 -16.59
CA GLU A 24 -1.74 3.76 -16.28
C GLU A 24 -0.58 4.75 -16.44
N ILE A 25 -0.60 5.53 -17.53
CA ILE A 25 0.38 6.59 -17.78
C ILE A 25 0.37 7.61 -16.64
N ASN A 26 -0.82 8.07 -16.24
CA ASN A 26 -0.96 9.03 -15.14
C ASN A 26 -0.45 8.48 -13.79
N ALA A 27 -0.72 7.21 -13.49
CA ALA A 27 -0.24 6.58 -12.25
C ALA A 27 1.29 6.50 -12.21
N ARG A 28 1.93 6.16 -13.33
CA ARG A 28 3.40 6.04 -13.43
C ARG A 28 4.10 7.40 -13.40
N ILE A 29 3.56 8.41 -14.09
CA ILE A 29 4.06 9.80 -14.00
C ILE A 29 4.02 10.27 -12.53
N ARG A 30 2.91 10.04 -11.83
CA ARG A 30 2.81 10.40 -10.40
C ARG A 30 3.86 9.69 -9.55
N ARG A 31 4.16 8.41 -9.83
CA ARG A 31 5.16 7.62 -9.11
C ARG A 31 6.59 8.13 -9.32
N VAL A 32 6.96 8.51 -10.55
CA VAL A 32 8.28 9.10 -10.83
C VAL A 32 8.41 10.46 -10.17
N LEU A 33 7.43 11.35 -10.35
CA LEU A 33 7.43 12.67 -9.71
C LEU A 33 7.43 12.59 -8.17
N TYR A 34 6.84 11.54 -7.60
CA TYR A 34 6.91 11.27 -6.17
C TYR A 34 8.34 10.95 -5.72
N ARG A 35 9.06 10.07 -6.43
CA ARG A 35 10.46 9.72 -6.10
C ARG A 35 11.37 10.95 -6.11
N TYR A 36 11.21 11.84 -7.09
CA TYR A 36 11.98 13.10 -7.16
C TYR A 36 11.67 14.04 -6.00
N ARG A 37 10.39 14.17 -5.60
CA ARG A 37 9.99 15.00 -4.44
C ARG A 37 10.36 14.37 -3.10
N ALA A 38 10.46 13.04 -3.03
CA ALA A 38 10.86 12.32 -1.82
C ALA A 38 12.37 12.45 -1.56
N ALA A 39 13.20 12.56 -2.61
CA ALA A 39 14.65 12.72 -2.48
C ALA A 39 15.08 14.05 -1.82
N GLU A 40 14.24 15.10 -1.86
CA GLU A 40 14.52 16.41 -1.23
C GLU A 40 13.98 16.54 0.21
N ARG A 41 13.14 15.61 0.67
CA ARG A 41 12.41 15.75 1.95
C ARG A 41 12.99 14.78 2.97
N ARG A 42 13.32 15.28 4.16
CA ARG A 42 13.88 14.45 5.24
C ARG A 42 12.89 13.32 5.58
N ASP A 43 13.43 12.13 5.75
CA ASP A 43 12.70 10.91 6.11
C ASP A 43 11.99 11.16 7.46
N GLY A 44 10.70 11.51 7.41
CA GLY A 44 9.94 11.99 8.57
C GLY A 44 9.08 13.24 8.34
N ASP A 45 9.24 13.95 7.22
CA ASP A 45 8.43 15.15 6.90
C ASP A 45 7.18 14.82 6.07
N VAL A 46 7.15 13.65 5.44
CA VAL A 46 6.02 13.17 4.65
C VAL A 46 5.57 11.80 5.15
N TYR A 47 4.29 11.67 5.45
CA TYR A 47 3.63 10.39 5.65
C TYR A 47 2.92 9.98 4.36
N ASP A 48 3.02 8.71 3.96
CA ASP A 48 2.29 8.16 2.82
C ASP A 48 2.06 6.65 3.01
N ASP A 49 0.80 6.22 3.04
CA ASP A 49 0.42 4.79 3.06
C ASP A 49 -0.27 4.33 1.76
N GLY A 50 -0.12 5.11 0.68
CA GLY A 50 -0.71 4.87 -0.63
C GLY A 50 -2.14 5.40 -0.79
N LEU A 51 -2.89 5.54 0.31
CA LEU A 51 -4.24 6.11 0.30
C LEU A 51 -4.28 7.49 0.95
N LEU A 52 -3.52 7.71 2.02
CA LEU A 52 -3.42 8.98 2.71
C LEU A 52 -1.98 9.48 2.66
N ARG A 53 -1.80 10.71 2.21
CA ARG A 53 -0.51 11.41 2.20
C ARG A 53 -0.59 12.70 3.00
N LEU A 54 0.35 12.94 3.90
CA LEU A 54 0.51 14.20 4.64
C LEU A 54 1.90 14.77 4.40
N ASP A 55 1.97 16.07 4.14
CA ASP A 55 3.19 16.87 4.06
C ASP A 55 3.21 17.82 5.26
N SER A 56 4.00 17.49 6.28
CA SER A 56 4.02 18.24 7.54
C SER A 56 4.60 19.65 7.38
N PRO A 57 5.69 19.88 6.62
CA PRO A 57 6.18 21.24 6.33
C PRO A 57 5.13 22.14 5.68
N GLN A 58 4.37 21.61 4.71
CA GLN A 58 3.37 22.40 3.99
C GLN A 58 2.00 22.40 4.69
N GLN A 59 1.80 21.56 5.72
CA GLN A 59 0.52 21.27 6.36
C GLN A 59 -0.58 20.89 5.36
N GLN A 60 -0.22 20.10 4.35
CA GLN A 60 -1.12 19.67 3.29
C GLN A 60 -1.38 18.18 3.35
N ALA A 61 -2.62 17.79 3.04
CA ALA A 61 -3.03 16.40 3.02
C ALA A 61 -3.68 16.05 1.68
N TRP A 62 -3.51 14.80 1.25
CA TRP A 62 -4.16 14.23 0.08
C TRP A 62 -4.73 12.87 0.42
N ALA A 63 -5.91 12.56 -0.11
CA ALA A 63 -6.52 11.24 -0.06
C ALA A 63 -6.66 10.70 -1.48
N ALA A 64 -6.08 9.53 -1.77
CA ALA A 64 -6.00 8.92 -3.09
C ALA A 64 -5.49 9.89 -4.19
N GLY A 65 -4.55 10.78 -3.81
CA GLY A 65 -3.98 11.81 -4.68
C GLY A 65 -4.85 13.05 -4.89
N VAL A 66 -6.03 13.15 -4.28
CA VAL A 66 -6.90 14.33 -4.31
C VAL A 66 -6.63 15.19 -3.07
N PRO A 67 -6.49 16.53 -3.18
CA PRO A 67 -6.30 17.40 -2.03
C PRO A 67 -7.43 17.25 -1.00
N LEU A 68 -7.05 17.02 0.26
CA LEU A 68 -7.96 16.91 1.39
C LEU A 68 -7.87 18.19 2.23
N PRO A 69 -8.85 19.11 2.15
CA PRO A 69 -8.79 20.38 2.87
C PRO A 69 -8.98 20.15 4.38
N LEU A 70 -7.90 20.33 5.13
CA LEU A 70 -7.88 20.26 6.59
C LEU A 70 -7.58 21.64 7.16
N SER A 71 -8.27 22.00 8.25
CA SER A 71 -7.82 23.10 9.09
C SER A 71 -6.48 22.75 9.75
N ARG A 72 -5.75 23.77 10.20
CA ARG A 72 -4.46 23.59 10.87
C ARG A 72 -4.51 22.60 12.04
N THR A 73 -5.57 22.65 12.83
CA THR A 73 -5.76 21.77 13.99
C THR A 73 -6.11 20.34 13.57
N GLU A 74 -7.00 20.17 12.58
CA GLU A 74 -7.31 18.85 12.02
C GLU A 74 -6.05 18.19 11.44
N PHE A 75 -5.25 18.94 10.68
CA PHE A 75 -3.99 18.47 10.14
C PHE A 75 -3.05 17.99 11.25
N ARG A 76 -2.81 18.81 12.28
CA ARG A 76 -1.90 18.46 13.38
C ARG A 76 -2.34 17.21 14.15
N VAL A 77 -3.65 17.07 14.38
CA VAL A 77 -4.20 15.88 15.06
C VAL A 77 -4.00 14.64 14.18
N LEU A 78 -4.29 14.73 12.88
CA LEU A 78 -4.11 13.62 11.95
C LEU A 78 -2.62 13.26 11.79
N ASP A 79 -1.76 14.25 11.60
CA ASP A 79 -0.29 14.12 11.52
C ASP A 79 0.27 13.38 12.74
N ARG A 80 -0.20 13.75 13.94
CA ARG A 80 0.20 13.06 15.16
C ARG A 80 -0.25 11.59 15.20
N LEU A 81 -1.44 11.29 14.70
CA LEU A 81 -1.97 9.93 14.65
C LEU A 81 -1.21 9.05 13.65
N VAL A 82 -0.92 9.56 12.45
CA VAL A 82 -0.24 8.79 11.39
C VAL A 82 1.26 8.60 11.63
N ARG A 83 1.92 9.54 12.32
CA ARG A 83 3.34 9.38 12.71
C ARG A 83 3.60 8.19 13.62
N ARG A 84 2.55 7.71 14.30
CA ARG A 84 2.60 6.49 15.12
C ARG A 84 1.44 5.57 14.73
N THR A 85 1.34 5.24 13.44
CA THR A 85 0.34 4.30 12.91
C THR A 85 0.31 3.02 13.74
N GLY A 86 -0.91 2.58 14.09
CA GLY A 86 -1.15 1.40 14.94
C GLY A 86 -1.01 1.64 16.45
N ALA A 87 -0.40 2.75 16.89
CA ALA A 87 -0.22 3.05 18.31
C ALA A 87 -1.25 4.05 18.84
N VAL A 88 -1.72 3.83 20.06
CA VAL A 88 -2.67 4.72 20.74
C VAL A 88 -2.02 6.06 21.05
N GLN A 89 -2.63 7.13 20.56
CA GLN A 89 -2.33 8.50 20.98
C GLN A 89 -3.34 8.92 22.05
N HIS A 90 -2.83 9.25 23.23
CA HIS A 90 -3.65 9.68 24.35
C HIS A 90 -4.27 11.06 24.10
N PHE A 91 -5.39 11.34 24.77
CA PHE A 91 -6.09 12.63 24.66
C PHE A 91 -5.17 13.84 24.91
N GLY A 92 -4.30 13.76 25.91
CA GLY A 92 -3.34 14.83 26.23
C GLY A 92 -2.37 15.10 25.08
N THR A 93 -1.84 14.04 24.47
CA THR A 93 -0.93 14.15 23.32
C THR A 93 -1.61 14.74 22.09
N LEU A 94 -2.86 14.34 21.81
CA LEU A 94 -3.62 14.88 20.68
C LEU A 94 -4.02 16.34 20.89
N LEU A 95 -4.32 16.69 22.14
CA LEU A 95 -4.60 18.07 22.54
C LEU A 95 -3.36 18.96 22.38
N GLU A 96 -2.22 18.51 22.88
CA GLU A 96 -0.94 19.20 22.73
C GLU A 96 -0.59 19.40 21.25
N ALA A 97 -0.74 18.36 20.43
CA ALA A 97 -0.49 18.47 19.00
C ALA A 97 -1.40 19.52 18.32
N GLY A 98 -2.69 19.54 18.64
CA GLY A 98 -3.65 20.45 18.01
C GLY A 98 -3.58 21.89 18.52
N TRP A 99 -3.40 22.07 19.83
CA TRP A 99 -3.62 23.34 20.54
C TRP A 99 -2.47 23.77 21.48
N GLY A 100 -1.41 22.99 21.61
CA GLY A 100 -0.21 23.32 22.42
C GLY A 100 -0.38 23.01 23.91
N ALA A 101 -1.14 23.81 24.65
CA ALA A 101 -1.28 23.67 26.11
C ALA A 101 -2.68 23.16 26.52
N ALA A 102 -2.73 22.34 27.58
CA ALA A 102 -3.97 21.77 28.07
C ALA A 102 -4.85 22.80 28.79
N SER A 103 -6.08 22.99 28.30
CA SER A 103 -7.10 23.84 28.90
C SER A 103 -8.27 23.00 29.44
N PRO A 104 -9.01 23.45 30.47
CA PRO A 104 -10.24 22.76 30.90
C PRO A 104 -11.22 22.55 29.72
N GLY A 105 -11.85 21.37 29.64
CA GLY A 105 -12.77 21.03 28.52
C GLY A 105 -12.09 20.59 27.22
N ALA A 106 -10.77 20.43 27.23
CA ALA A 106 -9.97 20.01 26.08
C ALA A 106 -10.37 18.67 25.43
N ARG A 107 -10.90 17.72 26.22
CA ARG A 107 -11.21 16.38 25.72
C ARG A 107 -12.31 16.41 24.66
N ASP A 108 -13.31 17.28 24.83
CA ASP A 108 -14.41 17.38 23.88
C ASP A 108 -13.99 18.06 22.58
N ARG A 109 -13.01 18.97 22.63
CA ARG A 109 -12.37 19.53 21.42
C ARG A 109 -11.72 18.45 20.59
N VAL A 110 -10.97 17.53 21.22
CA VAL A 110 -10.36 16.39 20.52
C VAL A 110 -11.44 15.51 19.89
N LYS A 111 -12.49 15.15 20.63
CA LYS A 111 -13.60 14.33 20.09
C LYS A 111 -14.26 14.99 18.88
N PHE A 112 -14.52 16.30 18.97
CA PHE A 112 -15.15 17.06 17.89
C PHE A 112 -14.26 17.12 16.65
N THR A 113 -12.95 17.40 16.82
CA THR A 113 -11.98 17.38 15.71
C THR A 113 -11.88 15.98 15.09
N VAL A 114 -11.87 14.91 15.88
CA VAL A 114 -11.87 13.54 15.37
C VAL A 114 -13.17 13.24 14.61
N SER A 115 -14.33 13.70 15.09
CA SER A 115 -15.60 13.55 14.39
C SER A 115 -15.57 14.21 13.00
N ARG A 116 -15.06 15.45 12.92
CA ARG A 116 -14.86 16.16 11.64
C ARG A 116 -13.89 15.46 10.71
N LEU A 117 -12.75 14.99 11.24
CA LEU A 117 -11.77 14.22 10.47
C LEU A 117 -12.40 12.95 9.90
N ARG A 118 -13.19 12.21 10.68
CA ARG A 118 -13.89 11.02 10.19
C ARG A 118 -14.85 11.37 9.06
N GLY A 119 -15.69 12.39 9.22
CA GLY A 119 -16.61 12.81 8.16
C GLY A 119 -15.89 13.22 6.86
N LYS A 120 -14.73 13.88 6.98
CA LYS A 120 -13.90 14.23 5.81
C LYS A 120 -13.26 12.99 5.16
N LEU A 121 -12.79 12.04 5.96
CA LEU A 121 -12.17 10.81 5.47
C LEU A 121 -13.19 9.82 4.92
N ASP A 122 -14.42 9.79 5.43
CA ASP A 122 -15.53 8.96 4.96
C ASP A 122 -15.92 9.29 3.50
N ALA A 123 -15.74 10.54 3.07
CA ALA A 123 -15.92 10.95 1.69
C ALA A 123 -14.78 10.50 0.75
N THR A 124 -13.79 9.77 1.26
CA THR A 124 -12.60 9.35 0.51
C THR A 124 -12.36 7.84 0.65
N PRO A 125 -11.53 7.23 -0.23
CA PRO A 125 -11.17 5.82 -0.11
C PRO A 125 -10.43 5.43 1.19
N VAL A 126 -9.93 6.42 1.96
CA VAL A 126 -9.30 6.18 3.27
C VAL A 126 -10.35 5.71 4.29
N GLY A 127 -11.56 6.28 4.25
CA GLY A 127 -12.64 6.02 5.18
C GLY A 127 -12.39 6.58 6.60
N GLY A 128 -13.43 7.06 7.25
CA GLY A 128 -13.39 7.52 8.65
C GLY A 128 -13.15 6.40 9.66
N GLY A 129 -13.38 5.14 9.26
CA GLY A 129 -12.99 3.95 10.01
C GLY A 129 -11.47 3.78 10.23
N SER A 130 -10.64 4.52 9.48
CA SER A 130 -9.18 4.55 9.67
C SER A 130 -8.76 5.17 11.02
N ILE A 131 -9.57 6.07 11.59
CA ILE A 131 -9.34 6.60 12.94
C ILE A 131 -10.16 5.77 13.93
N VAL A 132 -9.48 4.98 14.77
CA VAL A 132 -10.12 4.06 15.73
C VAL A 132 -10.12 4.66 17.13
N SER A 133 -11.28 4.60 17.80
CA SER A 133 -11.42 5.01 19.19
C SER A 133 -10.92 3.90 20.13
N VAL A 134 -10.07 4.25 21.09
CA VAL A 134 -9.66 3.33 22.17
C VAL A 134 -10.25 3.83 23.48
N ARG A 135 -11.20 3.07 24.02
CA ARG A 135 -12.01 3.48 25.18
C ARG A 135 -11.11 3.90 26.34
N GLY A 136 -11.40 5.06 26.92
CA GLY A 136 -10.66 5.62 28.05
C GLY A 136 -9.30 6.23 27.71
N MET A 137 -8.64 5.80 26.62
CA MET A 137 -7.26 6.18 26.32
C MET A 137 -7.12 7.29 25.29
N GLY A 138 -7.77 7.17 24.13
CA GLY A 138 -7.59 8.11 23.02
C GLY A 138 -7.95 7.52 21.67
N TYR A 139 -7.11 7.77 20.67
CA TYR A 139 -7.34 7.36 19.28
C TYR A 139 -6.06 6.79 18.67
N LEU A 140 -6.22 5.92 17.67
CA LEU A 140 -5.11 5.48 16.82
C LEU A 140 -5.51 5.62 15.36
N TYR A 141 -4.52 5.76 14.50
CA TYR A 141 -4.69 5.62 13.07
C TYR A 141 -4.37 4.19 12.66
N ARG A 142 -5.26 3.60 11.87
CA ARG A 142 -5.07 2.31 11.20
C ARG A 142 -5.02 2.62 9.71
N SER A 143 -3.87 2.37 9.10
CA SER A 143 -3.72 2.45 7.65
C SER A 143 -4.77 1.53 7.00
N PRO A 144 -5.63 2.05 6.12
CA PRO A 144 -6.57 1.21 5.39
C PRO A 144 -5.72 0.24 4.56
N THR A 145 -5.75 -1.02 4.94
CA THR A 145 -5.12 -2.06 4.13
C THR A 145 -5.88 -2.08 2.82
N THR A 146 -5.28 -1.60 1.74
CA THR A 146 -5.66 -2.09 0.40
C THR A 146 -5.60 -3.60 0.52
N PRO A 147 -6.71 -4.36 0.35
CA PRO A 147 -6.67 -5.80 0.54
C PRO A 147 -5.54 -6.31 -0.35
N ALA A 148 -4.51 -6.87 0.30
CA ALA A 148 -3.51 -7.61 -0.42
C ALA A 148 -4.28 -8.61 -1.27
N LEU A 149 -3.98 -8.66 -2.56
CA LEU A 149 -4.42 -9.73 -3.45
C LEU A 149 -4.31 -11.05 -2.64
N PRO A 150 -5.34 -11.91 -2.60
CA PRO A 150 -5.28 -13.14 -1.84
C PRO A 150 -3.96 -13.83 -2.15
N PRO A 151 -3.24 -14.37 -1.14
CA PRO A 151 -1.95 -14.99 -1.37
C PRO A 151 -2.12 -15.97 -2.52
N SER A 152 -1.33 -15.79 -3.59
CA SER A 152 -1.32 -16.70 -4.71
C SER A 152 -1.31 -18.13 -4.16
N PRO A 153 -2.20 -19.03 -4.63
CA PRO A 153 -2.18 -20.40 -4.14
C PRO A 153 -0.76 -20.92 -4.31
N LYS A 154 -0.19 -21.40 -3.20
CA LYS A 154 1.11 -22.07 -3.17
C LYS A 154 1.13 -23.04 -4.36
N PRO A 155 2.14 -23.00 -5.26
CA PRO A 155 2.20 -24.01 -6.31
C PRO A 155 2.16 -25.36 -5.61
N ALA A 156 1.14 -26.16 -5.96
CA ALA A 156 1.02 -27.52 -5.46
C ALA A 156 2.37 -28.19 -5.69
N ALA A 157 2.93 -28.77 -4.62
CA ALA A 157 4.17 -29.51 -4.70
C ALA A 157 4.03 -30.51 -5.85
N ALA A 158 4.86 -30.35 -6.87
CA ALA A 158 5.03 -31.37 -7.89
C ALA A 158 5.50 -32.62 -7.14
N SER A 159 4.60 -33.58 -6.99
CA SER A 159 4.91 -34.88 -6.47
C SER A 159 5.95 -35.52 -7.38
N THR A 160 7.13 -35.74 -6.82
CA THR A 160 8.10 -36.74 -7.23
C THR A 160 7.39 -38.01 -7.73
N GLY A 161 7.66 -38.40 -8.96
CA GLY A 161 7.13 -39.60 -9.59
C GLY A 161 8.02 -40.07 -10.74
N TYR A 162 9.17 -40.62 -10.39
CA TYR A 162 9.99 -41.62 -11.10
C TYR A 162 9.98 -41.64 -12.65
N GLY A 163 11.05 -41.12 -13.23
CA GLY A 163 11.58 -41.64 -14.49
C GLY A 163 12.33 -42.94 -14.23
N HIS A 164 11.78 -44.06 -14.68
CA HIS A 164 12.56 -45.28 -14.91
C HIS A 164 12.92 -45.33 -16.40
N THR A 165 14.14 -44.94 -16.72
CA THR A 165 14.81 -45.33 -17.96
C THR A 165 15.28 -46.77 -17.81
N ARG A 166 14.86 -47.67 -18.72
CA ARG A 166 15.75 -48.74 -19.18
C ARG A 166 15.32 -49.33 -20.53
N ALA A 167 16.19 -49.06 -21.50
CA ALA A 167 16.67 -49.94 -22.56
C ALA A 167 15.65 -50.72 -23.41
N LEU A 168 15.47 -50.22 -24.63
CA LEU A 168 15.32 -51.04 -25.82
C LEU A 168 16.58 -51.90 -25.99
N HIS A 169 16.39 -53.22 -26.08
CA HIS A 169 17.34 -54.10 -26.76
C HIS A 169 16.54 -54.97 -27.73
N ASP A 170 16.93 -54.88 -28.99
CA ASP A 170 16.43 -55.64 -30.12
C ASP A 170 16.49 -57.15 -29.92
N GLY A 171 15.57 -57.86 -30.56
CA GLY A 171 15.52 -59.32 -30.57
C GLY A 171 14.61 -59.84 -31.68
N PHE A 172 15.05 -59.63 -32.92
CA PHE A 172 14.49 -60.22 -34.13
C PHE A 172 14.55 -61.76 -34.08
N ARG A 173 13.51 -62.37 -34.68
CA ARG A 173 13.42 -63.71 -35.31
C ARG A 173 12.84 -64.91 -34.55
N ALA A 174 11.88 -65.52 -35.27
CA ALA A 174 11.66 -66.95 -35.47
C ALA A 174 11.01 -67.71 -34.29
N GLN A 175 10.07 -68.64 -34.46
CA GLN A 175 9.62 -69.38 -35.63
C GLN A 175 8.35 -70.18 -35.25
N ASP A 176 7.56 -70.51 -36.27
CA ASP A 176 6.90 -71.79 -36.48
C ASP A 176 5.78 -72.32 -35.55
N ARG A 177 4.66 -72.60 -36.24
CA ARG A 177 3.81 -73.81 -36.18
C ARG A 177 2.84 -74.00 -35.00
N ALA A 178 1.56 -73.98 -35.34
CA ALA A 178 0.74 -75.18 -35.63
C ALA A 178 -0.67 -74.66 -35.99
N GLU A 179 -1.22 -74.84 -37.20
CA GLU A 179 -1.85 -76.06 -37.74
C GLU A 179 -2.73 -76.85 -36.76
N GLU A 180 -3.90 -77.26 -37.28
CA GLU A 180 -4.98 -78.09 -36.70
C GLU A 180 -5.98 -77.36 -35.78
N ARG A 181 -7.28 -77.18 -36.11
CA ARG A 181 -8.22 -77.89 -37.00
C ARG A 181 -9.39 -76.96 -37.37
#